data_AF-A0A967FDD9-F1
#
_entry.id   AF-A0A967FDD9-F1
#
_cell.length_a   1.000
_cell.length_b   1.000
_cell.length_c   1.000
_cell.angle_alpha   90.00
_cell.angle_beta   90.00
_cell.angle_gamma   90.00
#
_symmetry.space_group_name_H-M   'P 1'
#
loop_
_entity.id
_entity.type
_entity.pdbx_description
1 polymer ?
#
loop_
_entity_poly.entity_id
_entity_poly.type
_entity_poly.pdbx_seq_one_letter_code
_entity_poly.pdbx_strand_id
1 'polypeptide(L)'
;MRRYITRLDILAAVILFILPLLLFAPVTLGSKTLLPVENRFTFEPYRSFADETGVGPPQNTLLSDLILENYVWKGFIREAIANGQLPLWNPYIFSGQPFLANGQHSAIYPPSLIFYLFPLPKAYGWFTVVQLWLAGLFTYIFLRALKATWAGALLGG
;
A
#
# COMPACT_ATOMS: atom_id res chain seq x y z
N MET A 1 -20.91 -19.13 -23.92
CA MET A 1 -20.49 -18.00 -24.79
C MET A 1 -19.11 -17.52 -24.34
N ARG A 2 -18.06 -17.80 -25.12
CA ARG A 2 -16.68 -17.36 -24.82
C ARG A 2 -16.53 -15.93 -25.33
N ARG A 3 -16.56 -14.93 -24.45
CA ARG A 3 -16.25 -13.55 -24.85
C ARG A 3 -14.73 -13.43 -24.93
N TYR A 4 -14.21 -13.29 -26.14
CA TYR A 4 -12.80 -13.01 -26.36
C TYR A 4 -12.45 -11.62 -25.81
N ILE A 5 -11.32 -11.51 -25.10
CA ILE A 5 -10.75 -10.23 -24.67
C ILE A 5 -10.44 -9.42 -25.94
N THR A 6 -10.97 -8.21 -26.03
CA THR A 6 -10.73 -7.33 -27.18
C THR A 6 -9.57 -6.36 -26.92
N ARG A 7 -9.02 -5.75 -27.97
CA ARG A 7 -8.00 -4.68 -27.83
C ARG A 7 -8.52 -3.51 -26.98
N LEU A 8 -9.82 -3.24 -27.03
CA LEU A 8 -10.47 -2.19 -26.24
C LEU A 8 -10.49 -2.54 -24.74
N ASP A 9 -10.66 -3.81 -24.37
CA ASP A 9 -10.63 -4.22 -22.96
C ASP A 9 -9.21 -4.07 -22.37
N ILE A 10 -8.16 -4.34 -23.18
CA ILE A 10 -6.77 -4.09 -22.79
C ILE A 10 -6.53 -2.59 -22.61
N LEU A 11 -7.01 -1.77 -23.56
CA LEU A 11 -6.89 -0.31 -23.47
C LEU A 11 -7.57 0.22 -22.20
N ALA A 12 -8.75 -0.29 -21.84
CA ALA A 12 -9.44 0.07 -20.61
C ALA A 12 -8.59 -0.26 -19.37
N ALA A 13 -8.05 -1.48 -19.29
CA ALA A 13 -7.19 -1.88 -18.17
C ALA A 13 -5.94 -0.99 -18.02
N VAL A 14 -5.36 -0.54 -19.15
CA VAL A 14 -4.22 0.40 -19.16
C VAL A 14 -4.64 1.79 -18.69
N ILE A 15 -5.77 2.32 -19.18
CA ILE A 15 -6.28 3.63 -18.76
C ILE A 15 -6.57 3.64 -17.25
N LEU A 16 -7.22 2.60 -16.75
CA LEU A 16 -7.53 2.41 -15.32
C LEU A 16 -6.27 2.28 -14.45
N PHE A 17 -5.14 1.88 -15.03
CA PHE A 17 -3.85 1.85 -14.34
C PHE A 17 -3.15 3.21 -14.36
N ILE A 18 -3.17 3.89 -15.52
CA ILE A 18 -2.48 5.18 -15.71
C ILE A 18 -3.08 6.25 -14.81
N LEU A 19 -4.41 6.30 -14.64
CA LEU A 19 -5.06 7.33 -13.83
C LEU A 19 -4.56 7.36 -12.37
N PRO A 20 -4.64 6.27 -11.58
CA PRO A 20 -4.09 6.26 -10.22
C PRO A 20 -2.57 6.42 -10.23
N LEU A 21 -1.85 5.89 -11.22
CA LEU A 21 -0.40 6.10 -11.30
C LEU A 21 -0.03 7.59 -11.44
N LEU A 22 -0.76 8.35 -12.26
CA LEU A 22 -0.55 9.79 -12.42
C LEU A 22 -0.87 10.55 -11.13
N LEU A 23 -1.99 10.21 -10.48
CA LEU A 23 -2.40 10.84 -9.23
C LEU A 23 -1.38 10.61 -8.10
N PHE A 24 -0.84 9.39 -8.02
CA PHE A 24 0.14 9.00 -7.01
C PHE A 24 1.59 8.99 -7.53
N ALA A 25 1.86 9.63 -8.67
CA ALA A 25 3.20 9.71 -9.26
C ALA A 25 4.25 10.28 -8.29
N PRO A 26 3.97 11.33 -7.49
CA PRO A 26 4.95 11.87 -6.55
C PRO A 26 5.42 10.89 -5.47
N VAL A 27 4.56 9.94 -5.07
CA VAL A 27 4.85 8.96 -4.00
C VAL A 27 5.30 7.58 -4.52
N THR A 28 5.09 7.32 -5.82
CA THR A 28 5.53 6.07 -6.48
C THR A 28 6.86 6.25 -7.19
N LEU A 29 6.88 7.19 -8.15
CA LEU A 29 8.02 7.48 -9.02
C LEU A 29 8.88 8.61 -8.44
N GLY A 30 8.26 9.56 -7.75
CA GLY A 30 8.91 10.70 -7.14
C GLY A 30 9.68 10.40 -5.86
N SER A 31 9.97 11.47 -5.12
CA SER A 31 10.72 11.47 -3.86
C SER A 31 9.83 11.59 -2.61
N LYS A 32 8.51 11.70 -2.77
CA LYS A 32 7.58 11.80 -1.64
C LYS A 32 7.20 10.40 -1.12
N THR A 33 6.60 10.34 0.05
CA THR A 33 6.04 9.12 0.65
C THR A 33 4.60 9.35 1.07
N LEU A 34 3.80 8.28 1.11
CA LEU A 34 2.44 8.30 1.65
C LEU A 34 2.42 8.20 3.19
N LEU A 35 3.57 7.88 3.79
CA LEU A 35 3.70 7.71 5.23
C LEU A 35 3.65 9.07 5.94
N PRO A 36 2.87 9.22 7.03
CA PRO A 36 2.86 10.42 7.87
C PRO A 36 4.07 10.40 8.81
N VAL A 37 5.26 10.62 8.27
CA VAL A 37 6.54 10.51 9.01
C VAL A 37 6.58 11.49 10.19
N GLU A 38 5.95 12.65 10.04
CA GLU A 38 5.78 13.68 11.05
C GLU A 38 5.06 13.17 12.32
N ASN A 39 4.20 12.15 12.22
CA ASN A 39 3.51 11.59 13.38
C ASN A 39 4.49 10.96 14.39
N ARG A 40 5.71 10.60 13.98
CA ARG A 40 6.75 10.11 14.91
C ARG A 40 7.20 11.17 15.90
N PHE A 41 7.15 12.44 15.51
CA PHE A 41 7.60 13.58 16.33
C PHE A 41 6.56 14.00 17.39
N THR A 42 5.43 13.30 17.48
CA THR A 42 4.46 13.50 18.56
C THR A 42 4.88 12.87 19.88
N PHE A 43 5.82 11.91 19.83
CA PHE A 43 6.29 11.14 20.98
C PHE A 43 7.80 11.26 21.17
N GLU A 44 8.26 11.10 22.41
CA GLU A 44 9.68 10.99 22.70
C GLU A 44 10.27 9.66 22.17
N PRO A 45 11.56 9.62 21.79
CA PRO A 45 12.54 10.71 21.88
C PRO A 45 12.50 11.70 20.70
N TYR A 46 11.76 11.38 19.62
CA TYR A 46 11.79 12.18 18.39
C TYR A 46 11.23 13.59 18.59
N ARG A 47 10.24 13.75 19.46
CA ARG A 47 9.67 15.04 19.82
C ARG A 47 10.73 16.05 20.28
N SER A 48 11.71 15.65 21.08
CA SER A 48 12.80 16.53 21.52
C SER A 48 13.67 17.06 20.37
N PHE A 49 13.69 16.40 19.21
CA PHE A 49 14.46 16.78 18.02
C PHE A 49 13.60 17.38 16.90
N ALA A 50 12.31 17.66 17.15
CA ALA A 50 11.40 18.18 16.12
C ALA A 50 11.89 19.50 15.52
N ASP A 51 12.35 20.42 16.37
CA ASP A 51 12.82 21.74 15.96
C ASP A 51 14.13 21.67 15.14
N GLU A 52 15.00 20.69 15.43
CA GLU A 52 16.28 20.49 14.74
C GLU A 52 16.13 19.86 13.36
N THR A 53 15.09 19.05 13.16
CA THR A 53 14.88 18.26 11.93
C THR A 53 14.06 19.00 10.86
N GLY A 54 13.55 20.20 11.18
CA GLY A 54 12.73 21.00 10.27
C GLY A 54 11.39 20.34 9.93
N VAL A 55 10.92 19.43 10.78
CA VAL A 55 9.65 18.71 10.58
C VAL A 55 8.49 19.58 11.04
N GLY A 56 7.55 19.84 10.14
CA GLY A 56 6.33 20.59 10.48
C GLY A 56 5.40 19.80 11.42
N PRO A 57 4.39 20.47 12.01
CA PRO A 57 3.44 19.79 12.88
C PRO A 57 2.67 18.68 12.13
N PRO A 58 2.26 17.60 12.82
CA PRO A 58 1.45 16.54 12.27
C PRO A 58 0.20 17.06 11.54
N GLN A 59 0.05 16.69 10.26
CA GLN A 59 -1.14 17.07 9.50
C GLN A 59 -2.38 16.26 9.91
N ASN A 60 -2.18 14.96 10.15
CA ASN A 60 -3.26 14.06 10.57
C ASN A 60 -2.74 12.99 11.53
N THR A 61 -2.95 13.23 12.83
CA THR A 61 -2.53 12.32 13.90
C THR A 61 -3.31 11.01 13.94
N LEU A 62 -4.49 10.93 13.31
CA LEU A 62 -5.30 9.70 13.24
C LEU A 62 -4.65 8.62 12.36
N LEU A 63 -3.66 8.98 11.54
CA LEU A 63 -2.92 8.06 10.67
C LEU A 63 -1.60 7.56 11.29
N SER A 64 -1.43 7.71 12.61
CA SER A 64 -0.18 7.35 13.29
C SER A 64 0.15 5.85 13.22
N ASP A 65 -0.87 5.00 13.16
CA ASP A 65 -0.72 3.54 13.00
C ASP A 65 0.05 3.18 11.72
N LEU A 66 -0.08 3.98 10.65
CA LEU A 66 0.60 3.71 9.39
C LEU A 66 2.13 3.74 9.55
N ILE A 67 2.64 4.65 10.37
CA ILE A 67 4.08 4.86 10.56
C ILE A 67 4.64 4.21 11.84
N LEU A 68 3.84 4.12 12.90
CA LEU A 68 4.25 3.57 14.19
C LEU A 68 4.07 2.05 14.27
N GLU A 69 3.13 1.49 13.51
CA GLU A 69 2.77 0.08 13.60
C GLU A 69 2.99 -0.63 12.26
N ASN A 70 2.26 -0.23 11.21
CA ASN A 70 2.31 -0.89 9.90
C ASN A 70 3.72 -0.86 9.29
N TYR A 71 4.38 0.30 9.28
CA TYR A 71 5.75 0.43 8.76
C TYR A 71 6.72 -0.49 9.52
N VAL A 72 6.59 -0.56 10.84
CA VAL A 72 7.45 -1.37 11.70
C VAL A 72 7.22 -2.86 11.44
N TRP A 73 5.96 -3.29 11.33
CA TRP A 73 5.62 -4.67 10.98
C TRP A 73 6.14 -5.08 9.60
N LYS A 74 6.01 -4.22 8.58
CA LYS A 74 6.59 -4.52 7.26
C LYS A 74 8.12 -4.61 7.32
N GLY A 75 8.77 -3.78 8.14
CA GLY A 75 10.19 -3.88 8.45
C GLY A 75 10.57 -5.24 9.03
N PHE A 76 9.88 -5.65 10.10
CA PHE A 76 10.11 -6.94 10.77
C PHE A 76 9.91 -8.13 9.83
N ILE A 77 8.86 -8.12 8.99
CA ILE A 77 8.63 -9.18 8.00
C ILE A 77 9.78 -9.23 6.98
N ARG A 78 10.25 -8.08 6.48
CA ARG A 78 11.36 -8.03 5.53
C ARG A 78 12.64 -8.58 6.13
N GLU A 79 12.93 -8.26 7.39
CA GLU A 79 14.08 -8.78 8.12
C GLU A 79 13.99 -10.29 8.31
N ALA A 80 12.84 -10.81 8.76
CA ALA A 80 12.62 -12.25 8.92
C ALA A 80 12.82 -13.01 7.59
N ILE A 81 12.21 -12.52 6.50
CA ILE A 81 12.36 -13.11 5.15
C ILE A 81 13.82 -13.07 4.70
N ALA A 82 14.53 -11.96 4.91
CA ALA A 82 15.94 -11.82 4.55
C ALA A 82 16.83 -12.83 5.31
N ASN A 83 16.44 -13.21 6.52
CA ASN A 83 17.11 -14.23 7.33
C ASN A 83 16.61 -15.66 7.07
N GLY A 84 15.74 -15.88 6.08
CA GLY A 84 15.18 -17.20 5.78
C GLY A 84 14.21 -17.72 6.85
N GLN A 85 13.64 -16.82 7.65
CA GLN A 85 12.73 -17.14 8.75
C GLN A 85 11.30 -16.76 8.41
N LEU A 86 10.35 -17.57 8.89
CA LEU A 86 8.94 -17.20 8.89
C LEU A 86 8.65 -16.38 10.16
N PRO A 87 8.06 -15.18 10.07
CA PRO A 87 7.82 -14.31 11.23
C PRO A 87 6.63 -14.81 12.06
N LEU A 88 6.82 -15.93 12.79
CA LEU A 88 5.77 -16.54 13.61
C LEU A 88 5.60 -15.84 14.96
N TRP A 89 6.70 -15.36 15.55
CA TRP A 89 6.75 -14.77 16.87
C TRP A 89 7.46 -13.42 16.81
N ASN A 90 6.87 -12.39 17.41
CA ASN A 90 7.51 -11.08 17.56
C ASN A 90 8.07 -10.97 18.98
N PRO A 91 9.41 -10.99 19.17
CA PRO A 91 10.03 -10.92 20.49
C PRO A 91 10.14 -9.48 21.05
N TYR A 92 9.85 -8.47 20.24
CA TYR A 92 10.11 -7.06 20.59
C TYR A 92 8.99 -6.40 21.40
N ILE A 93 7.89 -7.11 21.67
CA ILE A 93 6.72 -6.58 22.37
C ILE A 93 6.48 -7.42 23.63
N PHE A 94 6.62 -6.81 24.81
CA PHE A 94 6.54 -7.49 26.13
C PHE A 94 7.42 -8.76 26.19
N SER A 95 6.88 -9.89 26.66
CA SER A 95 7.54 -11.19 26.65
C SER A 95 7.45 -11.92 25.29
N GLY A 96 7.05 -11.19 24.26
CA GLY A 96 6.76 -11.66 22.91
C GLY A 96 5.28 -11.94 22.66
N GLN A 97 4.90 -11.92 21.39
CA GLN A 97 3.54 -12.23 20.95
C GLN A 97 3.51 -13.04 19.65
N PRO A 98 2.46 -13.85 19.40
CA PRO A 98 2.22 -14.48 18.12
C PRO A 98 2.06 -13.42 17.01
N PHE A 99 3.00 -13.36 16.08
CA PHE A 99 2.97 -12.34 15.02
C PHE A 99 2.02 -12.77 13.89
N LEU A 100 2.31 -13.89 13.22
CA LEU A 100 1.56 -14.33 12.05
C LEU A 100 0.08 -14.63 12.34
N ALA A 101 -0.27 -14.90 13.61
CA ALA A 101 -1.63 -15.13 14.06
C ALA A 101 -2.46 -13.83 14.19
N ASN A 102 -1.83 -12.66 14.32
CA ASN A 102 -2.53 -11.37 14.50
C ASN A 102 -3.22 -10.89 13.21
N GLY A 103 -2.71 -11.24 12.03
CA GLY A 103 -3.34 -10.97 10.72
C GLY A 103 -3.34 -9.50 10.26
N GLN A 104 -3.35 -8.53 11.18
CA GLN A 104 -3.40 -7.09 10.89
C GLN A 104 -2.26 -6.61 9.99
N HIS A 105 -1.07 -7.17 10.17
CA HIS A 105 0.13 -6.84 9.39
C HIS A 105 0.08 -7.36 7.94
N SER A 106 -0.98 -8.07 7.54
CA SER A 106 -1.22 -8.56 6.17
C SER A 106 -0.05 -9.30 5.52
N ALA A 107 0.69 -10.12 6.29
CA ALA A 107 1.92 -10.76 5.79
C ALA A 107 1.68 -11.74 4.64
N ILE A 108 0.57 -12.47 4.71
CA ILE A 108 0.19 -13.50 3.72
C ILE A 108 -0.85 -12.99 2.71
N TYR A 109 -1.14 -11.69 2.72
CA TYR A 109 -2.06 -11.09 1.76
C TYR A 109 -1.34 -10.90 0.41
N PRO A 110 -1.82 -11.46 -0.72
CA PRO A 110 -1.03 -11.49 -1.96
C PRO A 110 -0.54 -10.12 -2.46
N PRO A 111 -1.35 -9.03 -2.45
CA PRO A 111 -0.86 -7.70 -2.82
C PRO A 111 0.22 -7.14 -1.89
N SER A 112 0.40 -7.68 -0.68
CA SER A 112 1.50 -7.28 0.20
C SER A 112 2.88 -7.59 -0.35
N LEU A 113 2.98 -8.43 -1.40
CA LEU A 113 4.24 -8.71 -2.09
C LEU A 113 4.97 -7.42 -2.53
N ILE A 114 4.23 -6.35 -2.85
CA ILE A 114 4.77 -5.03 -3.18
C ILE A 114 5.69 -4.48 -2.06
N PHE A 115 5.33 -4.71 -0.79
CA PHE A 115 6.14 -4.27 0.36
C PHE A 115 7.46 -5.03 0.51
N TYR A 116 7.58 -6.19 -0.12
CA TYR A 116 8.78 -7.02 -0.05
C TYR A 116 9.70 -6.81 -1.26
N LEU A 117 9.14 -6.38 -2.40
CA LEU A 117 9.88 -6.15 -3.64
C LEU A 117 10.40 -4.70 -3.79
N PHE A 118 9.70 -3.71 -3.22
CA PHE A 118 10.06 -2.30 -3.37
C PHE A 118 10.66 -1.71 -2.08
N PRO A 119 11.42 -0.60 -2.17
CA PRO A 119 11.77 0.19 -0.99
C PRO A 119 10.52 0.59 -0.21
N LEU A 120 10.51 0.31 1.09
CA LEU A 120 9.30 0.39 1.91
C LEU A 120 8.58 1.75 1.84
N PRO A 121 9.26 2.92 1.86
CA PRO A 121 8.57 4.21 1.71
C PRO A 121 7.80 4.36 0.38
N LYS A 122 8.32 3.79 -0.71
CA LYS A 122 7.66 3.82 -2.04
C LYS A 122 6.61 2.74 -2.19
N ALA A 123 6.77 1.62 -1.48
CA ALA A 123 5.85 0.48 -1.58
C ALA A 123 4.42 0.85 -1.20
N TYR A 124 4.21 1.76 -0.24
CA TYR A 124 2.87 2.25 0.10
C TYR A 124 2.18 2.95 -1.08
N GLY A 125 2.91 3.80 -1.82
CA GLY A 125 2.39 4.43 -3.03
C GLY A 125 2.01 3.40 -4.09
N TRP A 126 2.90 2.43 -4.35
CA TRP A 126 2.66 1.36 -5.34
C TRP A 126 1.49 0.46 -4.93
N PHE A 127 1.38 0.13 -3.64
CA PHE A 127 0.27 -0.64 -3.11
C PHE A 127 -1.07 0.09 -3.33
N THR A 128 -1.14 1.40 -3.05
CA THR A 128 -2.33 2.20 -3.31
C THR A 128 -2.72 2.21 -4.79
N VAL A 129 -1.75 2.42 -5.70
CA VAL A 129 -2.01 2.40 -7.16
C VAL A 129 -2.55 1.04 -7.60
N VAL A 130 -1.94 -0.05 -7.15
CA VAL A 130 -2.38 -1.41 -7.52
C VAL A 130 -3.78 -1.71 -6.95
N GLN A 131 -4.07 -1.31 -5.71
CA GLN A 131 -5.40 -1.51 -5.13
C GLN A 131 -6.49 -0.76 -5.89
N LEU A 132 -6.27 0.52 -6.22
CA LEU A 132 -7.21 1.32 -7.00
C LEU A 132 -7.37 0.76 -8.42
N TRP A 133 -6.27 0.36 -9.06
CA TRP A 133 -6.32 -0.28 -10.37
C TRP A 133 -7.12 -1.58 -10.35
N LEU A 134 -6.91 -2.46 -9.36
CA LEU A 134 -7.66 -3.70 -9.22
C LEU A 134 -9.15 -3.44 -8.95
N ALA A 135 -9.47 -2.45 -8.11
CA ALA A 135 -10.85 -2.05 -7.86
C ALA A 135 -11.56 -1.60 -9.14
N GLY A 136 -10.92 -0.72 -9.92
CA GLY A 136 -11.47 -0.26 -11.20
C GLY A 136 -11.53 -1.38 -12.25
N LEU A 137 -10.48 -2.20 -12.34
CA LEU A 137 -10.43 -3.33 -13.29
C LEU A 137 -11.52 -4.37 -13.01
N PHE A 138 -11.73 -4.74 -11.75
CA PHE A 138 -12.77 -5.71 -11.41
C PHE A 138 -14.18 -5.12 -11.58
N THR A 139 -14.36 -3.83 -11.31
CA THR A 139 -15.61 -3.12 -11.60
C THR A 139 -15.88 -3.08 -13.11
N TYR A 140 -14.87 -2.77 -13.91
CA TYR A 140 -14.94 -2.83 -15.37
C TYR A 140 -15.34 -4.24 -15.84
N ILE A 141 -14.64 -5.29 -15.39
CA ILE A 141 -14.94 -6.68 -15.77
C ILE A 141 -16.37 -7.05 -15.38
N PHE A 142 -16.82 -6.65 -14.19
CA PHE A 142 -18.18 -6.88 -13.71
C PHE A 142 -19.22 -6.20 -14.62
N LEU A 143 -19.04 -4.91 -14.95
CA LEU A 143 -19.95 -4.19 -15.84
C LEU A 143 -19.95 -4.77 -17.27
N ARG A 144 -18.79 -5.22 -17.76
CA ARG A 144 -18.71 -5.94 -19.04
C ARG A 144 -19.50 -7.25 -18.95
N ALA A 145 -19.42 -8.01 -17.85
CA ALA A 145 -20.22 -9.22 -17.66
C ALA A 145 -21.73 -8.93 -17.67
N LEU A 146 -22.15 -7.76 -17.15
CA LEU A 146 -23.53 -7.25 -17.24
C LEU A 146 -23.93 -6.70 -18.63
N LYS A 147 -23.07 -6.86 -19.64
CA LYS A 147 -23.27 -6.39 -21.02
C LYS A 147 -23.30 -4.88 -21.19
N ALA A 148 -22.74 -4.10 -20.26
CA ALA A 148 -22.52 -2.67 -20.46
C ALA A 148 -21.61 -2.42 -21.68
N THR A 149 -21.78 -1.25 -22.30
CA THR A 149 -20.89 -0.79 -23.37
C THR A 149 -19.46 -0.65 -22.85
N TRP A 150 -18.48 -0.70 -23.75
CA TRP A 150 -17.07 -0.52 -23.35
C TRP A 150 -16.86 0.81 -22.60
N ALA A 151 -17.42 1.90 -23.13
CA ALA A 151 -17.29 3.23 -22.53
C ALA A 151 -17.99 3.33 -21.17
N GLY A 152 -19.20 2.78 -21.04
CA GLY A 152 -19.93 2.78 -19.76
C GLY A 152 -19.22 1.95 -18.68
N ALA A 153 -18.62 0.82 -19.07
CA ALA A 153 -17.81 0.02 -18.15
C ALA A 153 -16.52 0.74 -17.74
N LEU A 154 -15.85 1.44 -18.67
CA LEU A 154 -14.62 2.20 -18.40
C LEU A 154 -14.87 3.40 -17.48
N LEU A 155 -16.01 4.08 -17.61
CA LEU A 155 -16.35 5.21 -16.74
C LEU A 155 -16.85 4.76 -15.35
N GLY A 156 -17.40 3.55 -15.26
CA GLY A 156 -17.90 3.00 -14.01
C GLY A 156 -16.83 2.31 -13.16
N GLY A 157 -15.75 1.83 -13.78
CA GLY A 157 -14.55 1.34 -13.10
C GLY A 157 -13.53 2.45 -12.92
#